data_AF-A0A0S8CL54-F1
#
_entry.id   AF-A0A0S8CL54-F1
#
_cell.length_a   1.000
_cell.length_b   1.000
_cell.length_c   1.000
_cell.angle_alpha   90.00
_cell.angle_beta   90.00
_cell.angle_gamma   90.00
#
_symmetry.space_group_name_H-M   'P 1'
#
loop_
_entity.id
_entity.type
_entity.pdbx_description
1 polymer ?
#
loop_
_entity_poly.entity_id
_entity_poly.type
_entity_poly.pdbx_seq_one_letter_code
_entity_poly.pdbx_strand_id
1 'polypeptide(L)'
;MLVHVIDVSNPRFADQVSVVEKQLRELELDRIPCLKVLNKIDLVQMDFVEKICREYQAVALSALHAETFGPFFEAAQKIIGALESLEYYENHFADD
;
A
#
# COMPACT_ATOMS: atom_id res chain seq x y z
N MET A 1 -4.70 -1.90 9.33
CA MET A 1 -4.13 -1.66 7.98
C MET A 1 -3.45 -2.93 7.47
N LEU A 2 -3.51 -3.20 6.17
CA LEU A 2 -2.74 -4.22 5.46
C LEU A 2 -1.65 -3.56 4.61
N VAL A 3 -0.58 -4.30 4.30
CA VAL A 3 0.45 -3.89 3.35
C VAL A 3 0.49 -4.89 2.20
N HIS A 4 0.22 -4.44 0.99
CA HIS A 4 0.29 -5.26 -0.22
C HIS A 4 1.62 -4.99 -0.92
N VAL A 5 2.57 -5.91 -0.74
CA VAL A 5 3.88 -5.86 -1.37
C VAL A 5 3.82 -6.46 -2.77
N ILE A 6 4.13 -5.66 -3.77
CA ILE A 6 4.06 -5.98 -5.20
C ILE A 6 5.49 -6.05 -5.74
N ASP A 7 5.87 -7.18 -6.34
CA ASP A 7 7.14 -7.28 -7.05
C ASP A 7 7.03 -6.57 -8.41
N VAL A 8 7.56 -5.35 -8.52
CA VAL A 8 7.43 -4.52 -9.73
C VAL A 8 8.34 -5.00 -10.88
N SER A 9 9.36 -5.81 -10.56
CA SER A 9 10.26 -6.39 -11.56
C SER A 9 9.61 -7.53 -12.34
N ASN A 10 8.53 -8.12 -11.80
CA ASN A 10 7.79 -9.18 -12.44
C ASN A 10 6.89 -8.62 -13.55
N PRO A 11 7.07 -9.00 -14.83
CA PRO A 11 6.23 -8.51 -15.93
C PRO A 11 4.73 -8.81 -15.78
N ARG A 12 4.37 -9.76 -14.91
CA ARG A 12 2.97 -10.15 -14.61
C ARG A 12 2.46 -9.59 -13.28
N PHE A 13 3.11 -8.57 -12.72
CA PHE A 13 2.69 -8.00 -11.43
C PHE A 13 1.23 -7.52 -11.47
N ALA A 14 0.76 -6.97 -12.59
CA ALA A 14 -0.62 -6.48 -12.73
C ALA A 14 -1.66 -7.60 -12.53
N ASP A 15 -1.41 -8.78 -13.09
CA ASP A 15 -2.27 -9.96 -12.87
C ASP A 15 -2.27 -10.37 -11.40
N GLN A 16 -1.10 -10.35 -10.75
CA GLN A 16 -0.98 -10.66 -9.33
C GLN A 16 -1.75 -9.67 -8.46
N VAL A 17 -1.66 -8.37 -8.78
CA VAL A 17 -2.43 -7.34 -8.07
C VAL A 17 -3.92 -7.62 -8.17
N SER A 18 -4.42 -7.92 -9.38
CA SER A 18 -5.84 -8.24 -9.60
C SER A 18 -6.30 -9.46 -8.80
N VAL A 19 -5.48 -10.52 -8.76
CA VAL A 19 -5.77 -11.73 -7.98
C VAL A 19 -5.85 -11.42 -6.49
N VAL A 20 -4.87 -10.68 -5.93
CA VAL A 20 -4.87 -10.33 -4.51
C VAL A 20 -6.06 -9.44 -4.15
N GLU A 21 -6.37 -8.45 -4.97
CA GLU A 21 -7.55 -7.60 -4.75
C GLU A 21 -8.85 -8.39 -4.81
N LYS A 22 -8.95 -9.40 -5.69
CA LYS A 22 -10.09 -10.31 -5.73
C LYS A 22 -10.19 -11.14 -4.45
N GLN A 23 -9.07 -11.70 -3.98
CA GLN A 23 -9.02 -12.49 -2.75
C GLN A 23 -9.42 -11.66 -1.52
N LEU A 24 -8.95 -10.41 -1.43
CA LEU A 24 -9.34 -9.51 -0.33
C LEU A 24 -10.85 -9.25 -0.33
N ARG A 25 -11.46 -9.05 -1.50
CA ARG A 25 -12.93 -8.90 -1.62
C ARG A 25 -13.68 -10.18 -1.25
N GLU A 26 -13.21 -11.33 -1.72
CA GLU A 26 -13.83 -12.64 -1.42
C GLU A 26 -13.78 -12.97 0.09
N LEU A 27 -12.78 -12.46 0.79
CA LEU A 27 -12.61 -12.60 2.24
C LEU A 27 -13.25 -11.45 3.04
N GLU A 28 -13.93 -10.51 2.39
CA GLU A 28 -14.51 -9.29 3.01
C GLU A 28 -13.46 -8.42 3.75
N LEU A 29 -12.20 -8.51 3.34
CA LEU A 29 -11.07 -7.75 3.90
C LEU A 29 -10.78 -6.45 3.12
N ASP A 30 -11.52 -6.18 2.05
CA ASP A 30 -11.36 -5.00 1.19
C ASP A 30 -11.71 -3.68 1.88
N ARG A 31 -12.37 -3.74 3.04
CA ARG A 31 -12.64 -2.57 3.91
C ARG A 31 -11.43 -2.17 4.76
N ILE A 32 -10.46 -3.07 4.96
CA ILE A 32 -9.27 -2.75 5.75
C ILE A 32 -8.36 -1.88 4.89
N PRO A 33 -7.91 -0.69 5.37
CA PRO A 33 -6.99 0.14 4.60
C PRO A 33 -5.77 -0.65 4.16
N CYS A 34 -5.46 -0.62 2.86
CA CYS A 34 -4.39 -1.40 2.27
C CYS A 34 -3.38 -0.48 1.57
N LEU A 35 -2.16 -0.43 2.10
CA LEU A 35 -1.06 0.32 1.49
C LEU A 35 -0.35 -0.56 0.45
N LYS A 36 -0.39 -0.15 -0.82
CA LYS A 36 0.33 -0.82 -1.91
C LYS A 36 1.79 -0.36 -1.92
N VAL A 37 2.71 -1.32 -2.00
CA VAL A 37 4.15 -1.11 -1.98
C VAL A 37 4.77 -1.78 -3.19
N LEU A 38 5.31 -1.01 -4.12
CA LEU A 38 6.13 -1.51 -5.22
C LEU A 38 7.51 -1.83 -4.67
N ASN A 39 7.80 -3.12 -4.53
CA ASN A 39 9.09 -3.65 -4.11
C ASN A 39 9.96 -4.02 -5.32
N LYS A 40 11.28 -4.09 -5.09
CA LYS A 40 12.32 -4.41 -6.07
C LYS A 40 12.53 -3.32 -7.13
N ILE A 41 12.39 -2.05 -6.75
CA ILE A 41 12.64 -0.92 -7.66
C ILE A 41 14.08 -0.85 -8.18
N ASP A 42 15.02 -1.52 -7.51
CA ASP A 42 16.41 -1.67 -7.93
C ASP A 42 16.57 -2.46 -9.24
N LEU A 43 15.56 -3.23 -9.65
CA LEU A 43 15.58 -4.05 -10.85
C LEU A 43 14.89 -3.39 -12.07
N VAL A 44 14.38 -2.16 -11.92
CA VAL A 44 13.60 -1.47 -12.95
C VAL A 44 14.02 -0.01 -13.10
N GLN A 45 13.62 0.61 -14.22
CA GLN A 45 13.93 2.02 -14.51
C GLN A 45 13.05 2.96 -13.68
N MET A 46 13.60 4.09 -13.24
CA MET A 46 12.88 5.04 -12.37
C MET A 46 11.63 5.63 -13.03
N ASP A 47 11.68 5.98 -14.32
CA ASP A 47 10.51 6.47 -15.07
C ASP A 47 9.34 5.48 -15.04
N PHE A 48 9.66 4.18 -15.07
CA PHE A 48 8.67 3.12 -14.95
C PHE A 48 8.10 3.06 -13.53
N VAL A 49 8.96 3.10 -12.51
CA VAL A 49 8.54 3.12 -11.09
C VAL A 49 7.58 4.27 -10.82
N GLU A 50 7.93 5.49 -11.25
CA GLU A 50 7.08 6.67 -11.04
C GLU A 50 5.72 6.55 -11.72
N LYS A 51 5.69 6.01 -12.95
CA LYS A 51 4.45 5.74 -13.67
C LYS A 51 3.57 4.77 -12.89
N ILE A 52 4.11 3.64 -12.44
CA ILE A 52 3.34 2.61 -11.74
C ILE A 52 2.91 3.09 -10.35
N CYS A 53 3.74 3.86 -9.63
CA CYS A 53 3.37 4.49 -8.37
C CYS A 53 2.11 5.35 -8.51
N ARG A 54 2.05 6.18 -9.56
CA ARG A 54 0.85 7.00 -9.85
C ARG A 54 -0.34 6.14 -10.24
N GLU A 55 -0.16 5.14 -11.09
CA GLU A 55 -1.25 4.29 -11.58
C GLU A 55 -1.89 3.47 -10.44
N TYR A 56 -1.09 2.93 -9.53
CA TYR A 56 -1.55 2.05 -8.45
C TYR A 56 -1.75 2.77 -7.11
N GLN A 57 -1.50 4.10 -7.06
CA GLN A 57 -1.48 4.89 -5.81
C GLN A 57 -0.60 4.21 -4.75
N ALA A 58 0.60 3.80 -5.17
CA ALA A 58 1.52 2.98 -4.40
C ALA A 58 2.79 3.75 -4.02
N VAL A 59 3.43 3.33 -2.93
CA VAL A 59 4.79 3.76 -2.57
C VAL A 59 5.82 2.79 -3.13
N ALA A 60 7.00 3.29 -3.46
CA ALA A 60 8.09 2.50 -4.03
C ALA A 60 9.22 2.30 -3.02
N LEU A 61 9.76 1.08 -2.93
CA LEU A 61 10.97 0.78 -2.17
C LEU A 61 11.72 -0.42 -2.77
N SER A 62 12.96 -0.61 -2.36
CA SER A 62 13.66 -1.89 -2.47
C SER A 62 13.90 -2.45 -1.08
N ALA A 63 13.39 -3.65 -0.82
CA ALA A 63 13.61 -4.34 0.45
C ALA A 63 15.10 -4.64 0.72
N LEU A 64 15.96 -4.55 -0.29
CA LEU A 64 17.42 -4.69 -0.15
C LEU A 64 18.10 -3.39 0.30
N HIS A 65 17.43 -2.25 0.14
CA HIS A 65 17.96 -0.91 0.36
C HIS A 65 17.11 -0.18 1.39
N ALA A 66 17.47 -0.29 2.68
CA ALA A 66 16.73 0.31 3.80
C ALA A 66 16.52 1.82 3.65
N GLU A 67 17.45 2.52 3.00
CA GLU A 67 17.37 3.94 2.66
C GLU A 67 16.14 4.30 1.81
N THR A 68 15.55 3.32 1.11
CA THR A 68 14.37 3.53 0.26
C THR A 68 13.04 3.44 1.03
N PHE A 69 13.05 3.15 2.34
CA PHE A 69 11.82 2.93 3.12
C PHE A 69 11.13 4.22 3.57
N GLY A 70 11.76 5.38 3.43
CA GLY A 70 11.20 6.68 3.85
C GLY A 70 9.75 6.90 3.42
N PRO A 71 9.44 6.82 2.10
CA PRO A 71 8.07 7.00 1.60
C PRO A 71 7.05 6.01 2.20
N PHE A 72 7.48 4.77 2.47
CA PHE A 72 6.62 3.77 3.09
C PHE A 72 6.26 4.14 4.53
N PHE A 73 7.24 4.53 5.35
CA PHE A 73 6.97 4.93 6.74
C PHE A 73 6.08 6.16 6.81
N GLU A 74 6.32 7.17 5.95
CA GLU A 74 5.47 8.36 5.88
C GLU A 74 4.02 8.02 5.51
N ALA A 75 3.81 7.14 4.52
CA ALA A 75 2.46 6.71 4.12
C ALA A 75 1.79 5.87 5.22
N ALA A 76 2.53 4.94 5.82
CA ALA A 76 2.02 4.09 6.90
C ALA A 76 1.60 4.93 8.12
N GLN A 77 2.43 5.89 8.54
CA GLN A 77 2.15 6.77 9.66
C GLN A 77 0.88 7.61 9.41
N LYS A 78 0.70 8.13 8.18
CA LYS A 78 -0.51 8.89 7.80
C LYS A 78 -1.77 8.03 7.91
N ILE A 79 -1.73 6.78 7.42
CA ILE A 79 -2.89 5.88 7.46
C ILE A 79 -3.22 5.50 8.90
N ILE A 80 -2.21 5.16 9.71
CA ILE A 80 -2.39 4.78 11.12
C ILE A 80 -2.98 5.96 11.91
N GLY A 81 -2.43 7.17 11.76
CA GLY A 81 -2.97 8.35 12.45
C GLY A 81 -4.40 8.70 12.02
N ALA A 82 -4.76 8.48 10.75
CA ALA A 82 -6.13 8.66 10.28
C ALA A 82 -7.10 7.64 10.89
N LEU A 83 -6.68 6.38 11.04
CA LEU A 83 -7.47 5.34 11.71
C LEU A 83 -7.72 5.66 13.18
N GLU A 84 -6.69 6.06 13.92
CA GLU A 84 -6.82 6.48 15.33
C GLU A 84 -7.79 7.66 15.49
N SER A 85 -7.75 8.61 14.56
CA SER A 85 -8.65 9.76 14.57
C SER A 85 -10.11 9.35 14.35
N LEU A 86 -10.37 8.45 13.38
CA LEU A 86 -11.72 7.94 13.12
C LEU A 86 -12.27 7.16 14.31
N GLU A 87 -11.48 6.27 14.89
CA GLU A 87 -11.85 5.53 16.11
C GLU A 87 -12.15 6.49 17.28
N TYR A 88 -11.38 7.57 17.43
CA TYR A 88 -11.66 8.58 18.46
C TYR A 88 -13.04 9.24 18.28
N TYR A 89 -13.39 9.64 17.05
CA TYR A 89 -14.68 10.27 16.76
C TYR A 89 -15.86 9.30 16.93
N GLU A 90 -15.76 8.07 16.45
CA GLU A 90 -16.81 7.07 16.59
C GLU A 90 -17.09 6.74 18.07
N ASN A 91 -16.05 6.68 18.91
CA ASN A 91 -16.20 6.34 20.32
C ASN A 91 -16.69 7.49 21.22
N HIS A 92 -16.57 8.75 20.80
CA HIS A 92 -16.92 9.91 21.65
C HIS A 92 -18.19 10.67 21.22
N PHE A 93 -18.78 10.32 20.08
CA PHE A 93 -19.99 10.98 19.55
C PHE A 93 -21.13 10.02 19.19
N ALA A 94 -21.04 8.73 19.53
CA ALA A 94 -22.10 7.75 19.28
C ALA A 94 -23.20 7.70 20.36
N ASP A 95 -23.13 8.55 21.39
CA ASP A 95 -24.05 8.57 22.55
C ASP A 95 -25.00 9.80 22.61
N ASP A 96 -25.02 10.67 21.59
CA ASP A 96 -25.98 11.79 21.44
C ASP A 96 -26.97 11.53 20.27
#